data_AF-I9A5J9-F1
#
_entry.id   AF-I9A5J9-F1
#
_cell.length_a   1.000
_cell.length_b   1.000
_cell.length_c   1.000
_cell.angle_alpha   90.00
_cell.angle_beta   90.00
_cell.angle_gamma   90.00
#
_symmetry.space_group_name_H-M   'P 1'
#
loop_
_entity.id
_entity.type
_entity.pdbx_description
1 polymer ?
#
loop_
_entity_poly.entity_id
_entity_poly.type
_entity_poly.pdbx_seq_one_letter_code
_entity_poly.pdbx_strand_id
1 'polypeptide(L)'
;MSLIEGDGPDDNRYRWLPEVALPDADGLLVCQEPAREGRLKMEADFWPMAAGLLVEAAFGAAVPPGVLAVVVHRRGADRTASRLAVLVGLRLAVHSGRRGLVVGGSLDGLDATFGGRRPVAHEVLVWDSGDMWVPRRVWEVMAPGRYEQWISRRQILGLGGAA
;
A
#
# COMPACT_ATOMS: atom_id res chain seq x y z
N MET A 1 5.29 -15.57 -7.61
CA MET A 1 4.71 -14.98 -6.40
C MET A 1 5.78 -14.17 -5.69
N SER A 2 5.51 -12.90 -5.36
CA SER A 2 6.44 -12.05 -4.62
C SER A 2 5.92 -11.89 -3.20
N LEU A 3 6.41 -12.73 -2.30
CA LEU A 3 6.45 -12.37 -0.88
C LEU A 3 7.35 -11.14 -0.75
N ILE A 4 6.94 -10.17 0.04
CA ILE A 4 7.87 -9.15 0.51
C ILE A 4 8.95 -9.91 1.30
N GLU A 5 10.22 -9.72 0.97
CA GLU A 5 11.33 -10.42 1.63
C GLU A 5 11.19 -10.32 3.15
N GLY A 6 11.08 -11.46 3.85
CA GLY A 6 11.01 -11.54 5.32
C GLY A 6 9.66 -11.95 5.91
N ASP A 7 8.61 -12.11 5.12
CA ASP A 7 7.24 -12.41 5.60
C ASP A 7 7.00 -13.92 5.89
N GLY A 8 7.90 -14.57 6.64
CA GLY A 8 7.69 -15.93 7.14
C GLY A 8 6.67 -16.00 8.30
N PRO A 9 6.27 -17.20 8.76
CA PRO A 9 5.36 -17.36 9.91
C PRO A 9 5.91 -16.82 11.25
N ASP A 10 7.20 -16.49 11.32
CA ASP A 10 7.80 -15.79 12.45
C ASP A 10 7.72 -14.26 12.34
N ASP A 11 7.24 -13.73 11.20
CA ASP A 11 7.03 -12.30 10.99
C ASP A 11 5.76 -11.82 11.70
N ASN A 12 5.89 -11.60 13.01
CA ASN A 12 4.84 -11.08 13.88
C ASN A 12 4.39 -9.64 13.54
N ARG A 13 4.95 -8.99 12.52
CA ARG A 13 4.74 -7.55 12.29
C ARG A 13 3.42 -7.25 11.57
N TYR A 14 2.69 -8.27 11.07
CA TYR A 14 1.27 -8.16 10.66
C TYR A 14 0.27 -8.66 11.70
N ARG A 15 0.77 -9.03 12.89
CA ARG A 15 -0.09 -9.47 14.01
C ARG A 15 -0.99 -8.34 14.52
N TRP A 16 -0.55 -7.10 14.38
CA TRP A 16 -1.26 -5.91 14.82
C TRP A 16 -1.41 -4.94 13.65
N LEU A 17 -2.66 -4.69 13.24
CA LEU A 17 -2.97 -3.70 12.23
C LEU A 17 -3.11 -2.31 12.87
N PRO A 18 -2.66 -1.24 12.18
CA PRO A 18 -2.81 0.10 12.72
C PRO A 18 -4.30 0.45 12.89
N GLU A 19 -4.65 1.01 14.05
CA GLU A 19 -5.96 1.61 14.27
C GLU A 19 -6.07 2.91 13.49
N VAL A 20 -6.56 2.81 12.26
CA VAL A 20 -6.88 3.96 11.41
C VAL A 20 -8.40 4.09 11.34
N ALA A 21 -8.89 5.32 11.56
CA ALA A 21 -10.28 5.67 11.35
C ALA A 21 -10.57 5.65 9.84
N LEU A 22 -11.47 4.76 9.44
CA LEU A 22 -11.88 4.58 8.05
C LEU A 22 -13.37 4.92 7.94
N PRO A 23 -13.72 6.11 7.43
CA PRO A 23 -15.09 6.50 7.18
C PRO A 23 -15.77 5.55 6.18
N ASP A 24 -17.09 5.41 6.25
CA ASP A 24 -17.85 4.68 5.23
C ASP A 24 -18.04 5.54 3.96
N ALA A 25 -16.93 5.86 3.30
CA ALA A 25 -16.87 6.70 2.13
C ALA A 25 -15.69 6.29 1.24
N ASP A 26 -15.81 6.56 -0.06
CA ASP A 26 -14.64 6.48 -0.95
C ASP A 26 -13.66 7.61 -0.62
N GLY A 27 -12.37 7.30 -0.58
CA GLY A 27 -11.38 8.30 -0.24
C GLY A 27 -9.95 7.79 -0.20
N LEU A 28 -9.07 8.70 0.23
CA LEU A 28 -7.64 8.49 0.32
C LEU A 28 -7.20 8.63 1.77
N LEU A 29 -6.43 7.67 2.27
CA LEU A 29 -5.64 7.87 3.47
C LEU A 29 -4.25 8.33 3.07
N VAL A 30 -3.89 9.56 3.43
CA VAL A 30 -2.57 10.12 3.16
C VAL A 30 -1.70 9.96 4.41
N CYS A 31 -0.71 9.09 4.33
CA CYS A 31 0.21 8.79 5.42
C CYS A 31 1.51 9.58 5.21
N GLN A 32 1.87 10.42 6.18
CA GLN A 32 3.01 11.33 6.11
C GLN A 32 4.03 11.05 7.20
N GLU A 33 5.28 11.49 6.99
CA GLU A 33 6.28 11.56 8.05
C GLU A 33 5.78 12.51 9.17
N PRO A 34 5.95 12.14 10.45
CA PRO A 34 5.53 12.99 11.54
C PRO A 34 6.31 14.32 11.53
N ALA A 35 5.60 15.44 11.63
CA ALA A 35 6.18 16.79 11.56
C ALA A 35 7.16 17.15 12.71
N ARG A 36 7.25 16.31 13.77
CA ARG A 36 8.18 16.49 14.88
C ARG A 36 8.84 15.18 15.31
N GLU A 37 10.17 15.22 15.42
CA GLU A 37 10.95 14.21 16.15
C GLU A 37 10.42 14.08 17.58
N GLY A 38 9.92 12.90 17.94
CA GLY A 38 9.52 12.59 19.32
C GLY A 38 8.19 11.87 19.50
N ARG A 39 7.36 11.75 18.46
CA ARG A 39 6.21 10.83 18.47
C ARG A 39 6.21 9.95 17.22
N LEU A 40 6.39 8.64 17.43
CA LEU A 40 6.20 7.55 16.46
C LEU A 40 4.72 7.36 16.06
N LYS A 41 3.91 8.44 16.03
CA LYS A 41 2.53 8.35 15.62
C LYS A 41 2.46 8.82 14.17
N MET A 42 2.29 7.87 13.27
CA MET A 42 1.94 8.15 11.88
C MET A 42 0.72 9.07 11.84
N GLU A 43 0.83 10.18 11.12
CA GLU A 43 -0.31 11.03 10.79
C GLU A 43 -0.92 10.50 9.50
N ALA A 44 -2.19 10.09 9.59
CA ALA A 44 -2.96 9.60 8.47
C ALA A 44 -4.25 10.42 8.37
N ASP A 45 -4.34 11.24 7.32
CA ASP A 45 -5.52 12.04 7.04
C ASP A 45 -6.40 11.35 6.01
N PHE A 46 -7.72 11.34 6.25
CA PHE A 46 -8.69 10.82 5.29
C PHE A 46 -9.26 11.94 4.43
N TRP A 47 -9.07 11.84 3.12
CA TRP A 47 -9.60 12.78 2.13
C TRP A 47 -10.73 12.10 1.34
N PRO A 48 -12.00 12.50 1.52
CA PRO A 48 -13.11 11.96 0.75
C PRO A 48 -12.95 12.26 -0.74
N MET A 49 -13.14 11.27 -1.60
CA MET A 49 -12.96 11.42 -3.04
C MET A 49 -14.07 10.71 -3.81
N ALA A 50 -14.38 11.23 -5.00
CA ALA A 50 -15.28 10.53 -5.91
C ALA A 50 -14.63 9.23 -6.40
N ALA A 51 -15.42 8.15 -6.45
CA ALA A 51 -14.97 6.81 -6.83
C ALA A 51 -14.16 6.78 -8.14
N GLY A 52 -14.57 7.57 -9.15
CA GLY A 52 -13.91 7.63 -10.46
C GLY A 52 -12.56 8.36 -10.48
N LEU A 53 -12.19 9.06 -9.40
CA LEU A 53 -10.96 9.85 -9.31
C LEU A 53 -9.95 9.25 -8.33
N LEU A 54 -10.28 8.16 -7.65
CA LEU A 54 -9.49 7.65 -6.52
C LEU A 54 -8.02 7.42 -6.89
N VAL A 55 -7.74 6.69 -7.97
CA VAL A 55 -6.34 6.37 -8.31
C VAL A 55 -5.59 7.59 -8.80
N GLU A 56 -6.21 8.43 -9.64
CA GLU A 56 -5.59 9.67 -10.13
C GLU A 56 -5.28 10.65 -8.99
N ALA A 57 -6.26 10.89 -8.11
CA ALA A 57 -6.10 11.73 -6.94
C ALA A 57 -5.06 11.16 -5.96
N ALA A 58 -4.97 9.83 -5.82
CA ALA A 58 -3.94 9.20 -4.99
C ALA A 58 -2.53 9.51 -5.50
N PHE A 59 -2.32 9.49 -6.81
CA PHE A 59 -1.03 9.88 -7.38
C PHE A 59 -0.73 11.36 -7.18
N GLY A 60 -1.73 12.24 -7.31
CA GLY A 60 -1.58 13.66 -6.99
C GLY A 60 -1.18 13.88 -5.52
N ALA A 61 -1.85 13.18 -4.60
CA ALA A 61 -1.57 13.24 -3.17
C ALA A 61 -0.22 12.62 -2.77
N ALA A 62 0.36 11.77 -3.62
CA ALA A 62 1.67 11.14 -3.38
C ALA A 62 2.87 12.00 -3.84
N VAL A 63 2.62 13.12 -4.53
CA VAL A 63 3.68 14.02 -5.04
C VAL A 63 4.35 14.87 -3.96
N PRO A 64 3.61 15.47 -2.99
CA PRO A 64 4.23 16.35 -2.00
C PRO A 64 5.35 15.66 -1.21
N PRO A 65 6.44 16.38 -0.88
CA PRO A 65 7.51 15.84 -0.04
C PRO A 65 6.98 15.49 1.35
N GLY A 66 7.51 14.42 1.94
CA GLY A 66 7.07 13.92 3.26
C GLY A 66 5.87 12.96 3.22
N VAL A 67 5.20 12.80 2.07
CA VAL A 67 4.20 11.74 1.89
C VAL A 67 4.89 10.40 1.71
N LEU A 68 4.59 9.45 2.59
CA LEU A 68 5.15 8.10 2.58
C LEU A 68 4.29 7.16 1.74
N ALA A 69 2.99 7.17 1.96
CA ALA A 69 2.03 6.33 1.26
C ALA A 69 0.66 7.00 1.20
N VAL A 70 -0.07 6.71 0.13
CA VAL A 70 -1.45 7.08 -0.08
C VAL A 70 -2.23 5.79 -0.31
N VAL A 71 -3.17 5.50 0.58
CA VAL A 71 -3.99 4.30 0.52
C VAL A 71 -5.35 4.62 -0.08
N VAL A 72 -5.69 3.93 -1.15
CA VAL A 72 -7.02 3.99 -1.75
C VAL A 72 -7.99 3.19 -0.87
N HIS A 73 -9.00 3.87 -0.34
CA HIS A 73 -10.09 3.29 0.42
C HIS A 73 -11.39 3.37 -0.37
N ARG A 74 -12.14 2.28 -0.34
CA ARG A 74 -13.43 2.13 -1.03
C ARG A 74 -14.53 1.99 0.00
N ARG A 75 -15.64 2.69 -0.21
CA ARG A 75 -16.85 2.52 0.58
C ARG A 75 -17.31 1.06 0.54
N GLY A 76 -17.71 0.51 1.68
CA GLY A 76 -18.15 -0.88 1.79
C GLY A 76 -17.06 -1.94 1.59
N ALA A 77 -15.80 -1.57 1.36
CA ALA A 77 -14.69 -2.52 1.32
C ALA A 77 -14.31 -2.98 2.74
N ASP A 78 -13.72 -4.17 2.82
CA ASP A 78 -13.16 -4.68 4.07
C ASP A 78 -12.09 -3.70 4.60
N ARG A 79 -12.38 -3.11 5.78
CA ARG A 79 -11.49 -2.15 6.45
C ARG A 79 -10.14 -2.78 6.80
N THR A 80 -10.10 -4.10 7.01
CA THR A 80 -8.87 -4.86 7.25
C THR A 80 -7.93 -4.73 6.06
N ALA A 81 -8.45 -4.77 4.83
CA ALA A 81 -7.66 -4.65 3.61
C ALA A 81 -7.03 -3.24 3.49
N SER A 82 -7.77 -2.18 3.82
CA SER A 82 -7.20 -0.82 3.85
C SER A 82 -6.16 -0.63 4.95
N ARG A 83 -6.38 -1.18 6.15
CA ARG A 83 -5.40 -1.13 7.24
C ARG A 83 -4.12 -1.90 6.92
N LEU A 84 -4.26 -3.06 6.27
CA LEU A 84 -3.13 -3.83 5.78
C LEU A 84 -2.36 -3.07 4.69
N ALA A 85 -3.07 -2.41 3.77
CA ALA A 85 -2.47 -1.58 2.74
C ALA A 85 -1.68 -0.39 3.32
N VAL A 86 -2.15 0.23 4.42
CA VAL A 86 -1.38 1.23 5.16
C VAL A 86 -0.06 0.66 5.65
N LEU A 87 -0.11 -0.46 6.36
CA LEU A 87 1.08 -1.09 6.93
C LEU A 87 2.10 -1.50 5.85
N VAL A 88 1.63 -2.14 4.78
CA VAL A 88 2.47 -2.53 3.63
C VAL A 88 3.05 -1.30 2.93
N GLY A 89 2.24 -0.27 2.69
CA GLY A 89 2.68 0.97 2.05
C GLY A 89 3.81 1.66 2.78
N LEU A 90 3.70 1.80 4.11
CA LEU A 90 4.76 2.40 4.93
C LEU A 90 6.08 1.61 4.85
N ARG A 91 6.02 0.27 4.84
CA ARG A 91 7.23 -0.57 4.75
C ARG A 91 7.91 -0.44 3.40
N LEU A 92 7.12 -0.46 2.33
CA LEU A 92 7.63 -0.27 0.98
C LEU A 92 8.21 1.14 0.79
N ALA A 93 7.66 2.15 1.49
CA ALA A 93 8.08 3.55 1.41
C ALA A 93 9.53 3.76 1.91
N VAL A 94 9.97 2.99 2.91
CA VAL A 94 11.37 3.00 3.39
C VAL A 94 12.37 2.77 2.24
N HIS A 95 11.95 2.04 1.21
CA HIS A 95 12.77 1.65 0.07
C HIS A 95 12.39 2.39 -1.23
N SER A 96 11.50 3.38 -1.18
CA SER A 96 10.86 3.98 -2.37
C SER A 96 11.55 5.22 -2.94
N GLY A 97 12.59 5.75 -2.29
CA GLY A 97 13.39 6.84 -2.87
C GLY A 97 12.67 8.20 -2.93
N ARG A 98 12.08 8.64 -1.81
CA ARG A 98 11.49 9.98 -1.58
C ARG A 98 10.18 10.32 -2.31
N ARG A 99 9.46 9.34 -2.86
CA ARG A 99 8.10 9.56 -3.40
C ARG A 99 7.08 8.71 -2.67
N GLY A 100 5.90 9.27 -2.44
CA GLY A 100 4.78 8.56 -1.83
C GLY A 100 4.34 7.38 -2.69
N LEU A 101 3.99 6.27 -2.05
CA LEU A 101 3.46 5.09 -2.72
C LEU A 101 1.94 5.14 -2.83
N VAL A 102 1.37 4.59 -3.91
CA VAL A 102 -0.08 4.43 -4.03
C VAL A 102 -0.43 2.97 -3.82
N VAL A 103 -1.24 2.68 -2.80
CA VAL A 103 -1.50 1.32 -2.32
C VAL A 103 -3.00 1.11 -2.09
N GLY A 104 -3.50 -0.11 -2.25
CA GLY A 104 -4.91 -0.43 -2.00
C GLY A 104 -5.10 -1.88 -1.58
N GLY A 105 -6.09 -2.12 -0.72
CA GLY A 105 -6.51 -3.48 -0.34
C GLY A 105 -7.30 -4.20 -1.45
N SER A 106 -8.02 -3.43 -2.27
CA SER A 106 -8.65 -3.87 -3.51
C SER A 106 -8.60 -2.70 -4.51
N LEU A 107 -8.47 -3.04 -5.80
CA LEU A 107 -8.52 -2.10 -6.92
C LEU A 107 -9.73 -2.35 -7.82
N ASP A 108 -10.72 -3.11 -7.34
CA ASP A 108 -11.84 -3.56 -8.18
C ASP A 108 -12.67 -2.37 -8.70
N GLY A 109 -12.90 -2.36 -10.01
CA GLY A 109 -13.63 -1.28 -10.68
C GLY A 109 -12.88 0.05 -10.73
N LEU A 110 -11.56 0.07 -10.47
CA LEU A 110 -10.71 1.26 -10.61
C LEU A 110 -9.82 1.15 -11.85
N ASP A 111 -9.59 2.27 -12.54
CA ASP A 111 -8.55 2.35 -13.57
C ASP A 111 -7.18 2.54 -12.91
N ALA A 112 -6.52 1.42 -12.61
CA ALA A 112 -5.17 1.41 -12.04
C ALA A 112 -4.05 1.47 -13.10
N THR A 113 -4.40 1.50 -14.39
CA THR A 113 -3.42 1.45 -15.50
C THR A 113 -3.23 2.78 -16.22
N PHE A 114 -4.04 3.78 -15.88
CA PHE A 114 -3.98 5.14 -16.42
C PHE A 114 -2.54 5.72 -16.44
N GLY A 115 -2.19 6.41 -17.53
CA GLY A 115 -0.86 7.01 -17.68
C GLY A 115 0.30 6.01 -17.66
N GLY A 116 0.06 4.76 -18.07
CA GLY A 116 1.10 3.74 -18.17
C GLY A 116 1.48 3.07 -16.83
N ARG A 117 0.69 3.28 -15.78
CA ARG A 117 0.90 2.67 -14.47
C ARG A 117 0.66 1.17 -14.49
N ARG A 118 1.19 0.49 -13.47
CA ARG A 118 1.10 -0.97 -13.35
C ARG A 118 0.68 -1.37 -11.93
N PRO A 119 -0.47 -2.05 -11.76
CA PRO A 119 -0.80 -2.65 -10.48
C PRO A 119 0.09 -3.87 -10.25
N VAL A 120 0.72 -3.94 -9.07
CA VAL A 120 1.57 -5.04 -8.63
C VAL A 120 0.99 -5.59 -7.34
N ALA A 121 0.78 -6.91 -7.31
CA ALA A 121 0.31 -7.59 -6.12
C ALA A 121 1.48 -7.94 -5.19
N HIS A 122 1.31 -7.61 -3.92
CA HIS A 122 2.16 -8.03 -2.81
C HIS A 122 1.36 -9.04 -1.97
N GLU A 123 1.90 -10.23 -1.81
CA GLU A 123 1.30 -11.27 -0.97
C GLU A 123 1.94 -11.23 0.41
N VAL A 124 1.10 -11.13 1.43
CA VAL A 124 1.51 -10.99 2.83
C VAL A 124 0.76 -11.98 3.70
N LEU A 125 1.43 -12.55 4.69
CA LEU A 125 0.81 -13.43 5.67
C LEU A 125 0.30 -12.60 6.85
N VAL A 126 -0.98 -12.73 7.18
CA VAL A 126 -1.61 -12.03 8.31
C VAL A 126 -2.05 -13.05 9.34
N TRP A 127 -1.77 -12.76 10.62
CA TRP A 127 -2.25 -13.59 11.72
C TRP A 127 -3.74 -13.35 11.93
N ASP A 128 -4.56 -14.37 11.70
CA ASP A 128 -5.99 -14.34 12.03
C ASP A 128 -6.21 -14.89 13.44
N SER A 129 -7.29 -14.43 14.08
CA SER A 129 -7.72 -14.67 15.47
C SER A 129 -7.89 -16.15 15.91
N GLY A 130 -7.53 -17.12 15.06
CA GLY A 130 -7.57 -18.56 15.31
C GLY A 130 -6.21 -19.27 15.18
N ASP A 131 -5.12 -18.58 15.51
CA ASP A 131 -3.73 -19.08 15.47
C ASP A 131 -3.25 -19.57 14.10
N MET A 132 -3.79 -19.00 13.02
CA MET A 132 -3.43 -19.35 11.64
C MET A 132 -2.97 -18.13 10.85
N TRP A 133 -1.94 -18.36 10.03
CA TRP A 133 -1.46 -17.40 9.04
C TRP A 133 -2.32 -17.49 7.78
N VAL A 134 -2.97 -16.38 7.42
CA VAL A 134 -3.83 -16.28 6.24
C VAL A 134 -3.13 -15.43 5.18
N PRO A 135 -2.95 -15.94 3.95
CA PRO A 135 -2.42 -15.13 2.85
C PRO A 135 -3.42 -14.05 2.47
N ARG A 136 -2.94 -12.81 2.39
CA ARG A 136 -3.69 -11.64 1.95
C ARG A 136 -2.92 -10.96 0.83
N ARG A 137 -3.67 -10.24 -0.01
CA ARG A 137 -3.11 -9.50 -1.13
C ARG A 137 -3.30 -8.01 -0.90
N VAL A 138 -2.23 -7.26 -1.13
CA VAL A 138 -2.23 -5.80 -1.21
C VAL A 138 -1.73 -5.40 -2.58
N TRP A 139 -2.32 -4.36 -3.15
CA TRP A 139 -1.93 -3.86 -4.45
C TRP A 139 -1.16 -2.56 -4.31
N GLU A 140 -0.05 -2.46 -5.03
CA GLU A 140 0.64 -1.21 -5.27
C GLU A 140 0.41 -0.79 -6.71
N VAL A 141 -0.02 0.45 -6.93
CA VAL A 141 -0.09 1.03 -8.27
C VAL A 141 1.24 1.74 -8.52
N MET A 142 2.10 1.15 -9.34
CA MET A 142 3.44 1.69 -9.60
C MET A 142 3.42 2.67 -10.78
N ALA A 143 4.11 3.81 -10.61
CA ALA A 143 4.51 4.65 -11.73
C ALA A 143 5.50 3.92 -12.66
N PRO A 144 5.55 4.23 -13.97
CA PRO A 144 6.40 3.51 -14.94
C PRO A 144 7.86 3.33 -14.50
N GLY A 145 8.55 4.40 -14.12
CA GLY A 145 9.97 4.32 -13.71
C GLY A 145 10.19 3.52 -12.43
N ARG A 146 9.19 3.43 -11.53
CA ARG A 146 9.27 2.58 -10.33
C ARG A 146 9.05 1.11 -10.69
N TYR A 147 8.12 0.84 -11.59
CA TYR A 147 7.88 -0.52 -12.09
C TYR A 147 9.11 -1.09 -12.79
N GLU A 148 9.81 -0.28 -13.59
CA GLU A 148 11.08 -0.67 -14.23
C GLU A 148 12.16 -1.02 -13.19
N GLN A 149 12.32 -0.19 -12.15
CA GLN A 149 13.27 -0.48 -11.05
C GLN A 149 12.89 -1.78 -10.31
N TRP A 150 11.59 -2.01 -10.10
CA TRP A 150 11.09 -3.22 -9.46
C TRP A 150 11.40 -4.47 -10.29
N ILE A 151 11.12 -4.45 -11.60
CA ILE A 151 11.48 -5.56 -12.52
C ILE A 151 12.99 -5.81 -12.47
N SER A 152 13.80 -4.75 -12.62
CA SER A 152 15.26 -4.87 -12.65
C SER A 152 15.80 -5.53 -11.38
N ARG A 153 15.33 -5.11 -10.19
CA ARG A 153 15.72 -5.74 -8.92
C ARG A 153 15.35 -7.23 -8.87
N ARG A 154 14.17 -7.61 -9.34
CA ARG A 154 13.75 -9.02 -9.36
C ARG A 154 14.56 -9.87 -10.32
N GLN A 155 14.96 -9.31 -11.46
CA GLN A 155 15.85 -9.97 -12.40
C GLN A 155 17.23 -10.22 -11.77
N ILE A 156 17.78 -9.22 -11.08
CA ILE A 156 19.05 -9.35 -10.35
C ILE A 156 18.98 -10.46 -9.29
N LEU A 157 17.85 -10.56 -8.57
CA LEU A 157 17.64 -11.56 -7.53
C LEU A 157 17.23 -12.95 -8.06
N GLY A 158 17.10 -13.13 -9.38
CA GLY A 158 16.67 -14.40 -9.98
C GLY A 158 15.20 -14.78 -9.68
N LEU A 159 14.37 -13.82 -9.24
CA LEU A 159 12.98 -14.03 -8.84
C LEU A 159 11.97 -13.82 -10.00
N GLY A 160 12.46 -13.65 -11.22
CA GLY A 160 11.66 -13.43 -12.43
C GLY A 160 11.04 -14.72 -12.98
N GLY A 161 10.03 -15.27 -12.31
CA GLY A 161 9.14 -16.29 -12.85
C GLY A 161 7.95 -15.65 -13.57
N ALA A 162 7.59 -16.19 -14.75
CA ALA A 162 6.71 -15.66 -15.79
C ALA A 162 5.43 -14.92 -15.33
N ALA A 163 5.16 -13.82 -16.05
CA ALA A 163 3.91 -13.07 -16.04
C ALA A 163 2.76 -13.88 -16.66
#